data_AF-A0A1E3LVJ3-F1
#
_entry.id   AF-A0A1E3LVJ3-F1
#
_cell.length_a   1.000
_cell.length_b   1.000
_cell.length_c   1.000
_cell.angle_alpha   90.00
_cell.angle_beta   90.00
_cell.angle_gamma   90.00
#
_symmetry.space_group_name_H-M   'P 1'
#
loop_
_entity.id
_entity.type
_entity.pdbx_description
1 polymer ?
#
loop_
_entity_poly.entity_id
_entity_poly.type
_entity_poly.pdbx_seq_one_letter_code
_entity_poly.pdbx_strand_id
1 'polypeptide(L)' 'MLRALIFFLVFCAVPTLAAHNGEVTRRTMPELSDLALAAMAALGVWLAQRAMRRRARDRQEQD' A
#
# COMPACT_ATOMS: atom_id res chain seq x y z
N MET A 1 14.05 -6.93 -9.58
CA MET A 1 12.81 -7.72 -9.38
C MET A 1 12.81 -8.44 -8.03
N LEU A 2 13.91 -9.09 -7.63
CA LEU A 2 14.04 -9.76 -6.32
C LEU A 2 13.73 -8.87 -5.10
N ARG A 3 14.17 -7.60 -5.09
CA ARG A 3 13.90 -6.65 -3.98
C ARG A 3 12.42 -6.34 -3.79
N ALA A 4 11.66 -6.22 -4.88
CA ALA A 4 10.22 -5.98 -4.83
C ALA A 4 9.46 -7.24 -4.36
N LEU A 5 9.95 -8.41 -4.76
CA LEU A 5 9.41 -9.71 -4.33
C LEU A 5 9.65 -9.95 -2.83
N ILE A 6 10.84 -9.60 -2.32
CA ILE A 6 11.15 -9.64 -0.89
C ILE A 6 10.22 -8.68 -0.12
N PHE A 7 10.03 -7.46 -0.63
CA PHE A 7 9.15 -6.48 0.02
C PHE A 7 7.69 -6.96 0.07
N PHE A 8 7.21 -7.56 -1.03
CA PHE A 8 5.87 -8.15 -1.11
C PHE A 8 5.71 -9.32 -0.13
N LEU A 9 6.70 -10.20 -0.06
CA LEU A 9 6.69 -11.38 0.81
C LEU A 9 6.69 -10.97 2.29
N VAL A 10 7.52 -9.99 2.67
CA VAL A 10 7.55 -9.44 4.03
C VAL A 10 6.23 -8.76 4.36
N PHE A 11 5.70 -7.92 3.47
CA PHE A 11 4.42 -7.22 3.69
C PHE A 11 3.25 -8.20 3.90
N CYS A 12 3.23 -9.32 3.19
CA CYS A 12 2.19 -10.34 3.32
C CYS A 12 2.34 -11.22 4.59
N ALA A 13 3.57 -11.43 5.07
CA ALA A 13 3.86 -12.27 6.22
C ALA A 13 3.77 -11.54 7.57
N VAL A 14 3.89 -10.22 7.61
CA VAL A 14 3.85 -9.44 8.86
C VAL A 14 2.50 -9.53 9.61
N PRO A 15 1.32 -9.51 8.95
CA PRO A 15 0.03 -9.57 9.66
C PRO A 15 -0.19 -10.88 10.41
N THR A 16 0.38 -11.99 9.96
CA THR A 16 0.20 -13.31 10.60
C THR A 16 0.94 -13.42 11.95
N LEU A 17 1.92 -12.55 12.19
CA LEU A 17 2.65 -12.46 13.44
C LEU A 17 2.00 -11.48 14.45
N ALA A 18 0.92 -10.80 14.07
CA ALA A 18 0.22 -9.89 14.96
C ALA A 18 -0.57 -10.68 16.02
N ALA A 19 -0.11 -10.60 17.28
CA ALA A 19 -0.84 -11.13 18.42
C ALA A 19 -2.15 -10.34 18.59
N HIS A 20 -3.28 -11.03 18.50
CA HIS A 20 -4.62 -10.46 18.64
C HIS A 20 -5.14 -10.76 20.06
N ASN A 21 -5.40 -9.72 20.85
CA ASN A 21 -6.22 -9.83 22.05
C ASN A 21 -7.67 -9.99 21.57
N GLY A 22 -8.30 -11.14 21.80
CA GLY A 22 -9.68 -11.46 21.37
C GLY A 22 -10.78 -10.63 22.04
N GLU A 23 -10.51 -9.38 22.40
CA GLU A 23 -11.49 -8.45 22.94
C GLU A 23 -12.38 -7.93 21.82
N VAL A 24 -13.69 -8.16 21.96
CA VAL A 24 -14.70 -7.64 21.04
C VAL A 24 -14.85 -6.14 21.30
N THR A 25 -14.17 -5.31 20.49
CA THR A 25 -14.33 -3.85 20.57
C THR A 25 -15.61 -3.42 19.86
N ARG A 26 -16.42 -2.57 20.51
CA ARG A 26 -17.63 -2.02 19.88
C ARG A 26 -17.21 -0.85 18.99
N ARG A 27 -17.34 -1.01 17.67
CA ARG A 27 -17.00 0.04 16.69
C ARG A 27 -17.99 1.20 16.78
N THR A 28 -17.51 2.36 17.22
CA THR A 28 -18.29 3.61 17.31
C THR A 28 -17.89 4.63 16.25
N MET A 29 -16.73 4.47 15.61
CA MET A 29 -16.16 5.39 14.61
C MET A 29 -15.24 4.62 13.62
N PRO A 30 -14.87 5.23 12.47
CA PRO A 30 -13.83 4.68 11.60
C PRO A 30 -12.54 4.48 12.39
N GLU A 31 -11.99 3.27 12.36
CA GLU A 31 -10.77 2.98 13.10
C GLU A 31 -9.54 3.55 12.38
N LEU A 32 -8.44 3.72 13.12
CA LEU A 32 -7.14 4.03 12.52
C LEU A 32 -6.76 3.02 11.42
N SER A 33 -7.22 1.77 11.55
CA SER A 33 -7.11 0.71 10.55
C SER A 33 -7.76 1.08 9.21
N ASP A 34 -8.94 1.70 9.24
CA ASP A 34 -9.68 2.07 8.02
C ASP A 34 -8.98 3.23 7.30
N LEU A 35 -8.44 4.18 8.07
CA LEU A 35 -7.62 5.27 7.53
C LEU A 35 -6.32 4.74 6.92
N ALA A 36 -5.68 3.77 7.57
CA ALA A 36 -4.47 3.12 7.04
C ALA A 36 -4.75 2.38 5.72
N LEU A 37 -5.88 1.68 5.62
CA LEU A 37 -6.32 1.02 4.39
C LEU A 37 -6.56 2.04 3.26
N ALA A 38 -7.25 3.14 3.56
CA ALA A 38 -7.50 4.22 2.59
C ALA A 38 -6.19 4.87 2.12
N ALA A 39 -5.26 5.14 3.04
CA ALA A 39 -3.95 5.70 2.73
C ALA A 39 -3.11 4.75 1.86
N MET A 40 -3.11 3.45 2.16
CA MET A 40 -2.41 2.45 1.36
C MET A 40 -2.96 2.36 -0.07
N ALA A 41 -4.29 2.38 -0.22
CA ALA A 41 -4.92 2.41 -1.55
C ALA A 41 -4.53 3.66 -2.34
N ALA A 42 -4.62 4.84 -1.71
CA ALA A 42 -4.25 6.11 -2.34
C ALA A 42 -2.77 6.14 -2.75
N LEU A 43 -1.88 5.63 -1.90
CA LEU A 43 -0.45 5.53 -2.20
C LEU A 43 -0.18 4.60 -3.39
N GLY A 44 -0.87 3.46 -3.46
CA GLY A 44 -0.76 2.53 -4.59
C GLY A 44 -1.16 3.19 -5.92
N VAL A 45 -2.30 3.88 -5.94
CA VAL A 45 -2.77 4.63 -7.12
C VAL A 45 -1.78 5.74 -7.49
N TRP A 46 -1.30 6.50 -6.50
CA TRP A 46 -0.34 7.57 -6.73
C TRP A 46 0.98 7.07 -7.33
N LEU A 47 1.51 5.94 -6.84
CA LEU A 47 2.72 5.32 -7.39
C LEU A 47 2.52 4.86 -8.84
N ALA A 48 1.37 4.25 -9.15
CA ALA A 48 1.02 3.85 -10.51
C ALA A 48 0.96 5.06 -11.45
N GLN A 49 0.27 6.13 -11.04
CA GLN A 49 0.22 7.39 -11.78
C GLN A 49 1.60 8.01 -11.95
N ARG A 50 2.43 8.00 -10.90
CA ARG A 50 3.80 8.52 -10.95
C ARG A 50 4.64 7.78 -11.98
N ALA A 51 4.52 6.46 -12.06
CA ALA A 51 5.23 5.64 -13.05
C ALA A 51 4.75 5.94 -14.49
N MET A 52 3.43 6.06 -14.71
CA MET A 52 2.88 6.42 -16.01
C MET A 52 3.32 7.82 -16.45
N ARG A 53 3.30 8.81 -15.54
CA ARG A 53 3.74 10.18 -15.82
C ARG A 53 5.23 10.26 -16.12
N ARG A 54 6.08 9.43 -15.50
CA ARG A 54 7.50 9.34 -15.87
C ARG A 54 7.65 8.88 -17.32
N ARG A 55 7.00 7.76 -17.66
CA ARG A 55 7.01 7.22 -19.04
C ARG A 55 6.46 8.19 -20.08
N ALA A 56 5.46 8.98 -19.73
CA ALA A 56 4.91 9.99 -20.64
C ALA A 56 5.90 11.14 -20.92
N ARG A 57 6.66 11.57 -19.90
CA ARG A 57 7.70 12.61 -20.07
C ARG A 57 8.87 12.09 -20.90
N ASP A 58 9.30 10.86 -20.68
CA ASP A 58 10.36 10.24 -21.46
C ASP A 58 10.00 10.11 -22.95
N ARG A 59 8.70 9.97 -23.29
CA ARG A 59 8.23 10.00 -24.68
C ARG A 59 8.26 11.40 -25.29
N GLN A 60 7.89 12.42 -24.52
CA GLN A 60 7.91 13.82 -25.02
C GLN A 60 9.31 14.35 -25.29
N GLU A 61 10.35 13.78 -24.67
CA GLU A 61 11.75 14.19 -24.85
C GLU A 61 12.41 13.48 -26.05
N GLN A 62 11.72 12.49 -26.65
CA GLN A 62 12.18 11.74 -27.83
C GLN A 62 11.55 12.21 -29.16
N ASP A 63 10.52 13.05 -29.08
CA ASP A 63 9.86 13.72 -30.23
C ASP A 63 10.44 15.14 -30.41
#